data_AF-D1J8X7-F1
#
_entry.id   AF-D1J8X7-F1
#
_cell.length_a   1.000
_cell.length_b   1.000
_cell.length_c   1.000
_cell.angle_alpha   90.00
_cell.angle_beta   90.00
_cell.angle_gamma   90.00
#
_symmetry.space_group_name_H-M   'P 1'
#
loop_
_entity.id
_entity.type
_entity.pdbx_description
1 polymer ?
#
loop_
_entity_poly.entity_id
_entity_poly.type
_entity_poly.pdbx_seq_one_letter_code
_entity_poly.pdbx_strand_id
1 'polypeptide(L)'
;MSDRISSRLPLKFISEIESLVNEGYYLSASDFVREAVRDKLDEIKEIRLREVSLNDAKEEIYRYLLQNPDSYPYEIANELQLELSLVHEALIELRKAGKAEDVE
;
A
#
# COMPACT_ATOMS: atom_id res chain seq x y z
N MET A 1 14.00 13.99 4.48
CA MET A 1 13.82 14.87 5.66
C MET A 1 13.35 13.98 6.81
N SER A 2 13.83 14.17 8.04
CA SER A 2 13.49 13.29 9.18
C SER A 2 13.32 14.10 10.46
N ASP A 3 12.31 13.75 11.26
CA ASP A 3 12.02 14.36 12.56
C ASP A 3 12.28 13.40 13.72
N ARG A 4 12.64 13.92 14.89
CA ARG A 4 12.92 13.11 16.08
C ARG A 4 11.64 12.85 16.86
N ILE A 5 11.32 11.57 17.06
CA ILE A 5 10.20 11.10 17.90
C ILE A 5 10.81 10.36 19.10
N SER A 6 10.23 10.54 20.30
CA SER A 6 10.66 9.86 21.52
C SER A 6 9.48 9.19 22.22
N SER A 7 9.66 7.94 22.64
CA SER A 7 8.69 7.20 23.46
C SER A 7 9.43 6.36 24.51
N ARG A 8 8.72 5.94 25.57
CA ARG A 8 9.26 5.02 26.58
C ARG A 8 8.80 3.61 26.27
N LEU A 9 9.73 2.66 26.29
CA LEU A 9 9.46 1.24 26.15
C LEU A 9 9.84 0.50 27.44
N PRO A 10 9.14 -0.60 27.77
CA PRO A 10 9.58 -1.53 28.81
C PRO A 10 11.03 -1.97 28.61
N LEU A 11 11.78 -2.08 29.73
CA LEU A 11 13.20 -2.46 29.70
C LEU A 11 13.44 -3.79 28.97
N LYS A 12 12.53 -4.75 29.12
CA LYS A 12 12.60 -6.04 28.41
C LYS A 12 12.73 -5.87 26.89
N PHE A 13 11.96 -4.95 26.29
CA PHE A 13 12.02 -4.71 24.85
C PHE A 13 13.30 -4.00 24.43
N ILE A 14 13.81 -3.09 25.27
CA ILE A 14 15.11 -2.47 25.02
C ILE A 14 16.20 -3.55 24.97
N SER A 15 16.22 -4.47 25.94
CA SER A 15 17.18 -5.58 25.96
C SER A 15 17.06 -6.53 24.77
N GLU A 16 15.83 -6.82 24.31
CA GLU A 16 15.62 -7.63 23.11
C GLU A 16 16.13 -6.93 21.84
N ILE A 17 15.86 -5.63 21.69
CA ILE A 17 16.36 -4.84 20.55
C ILE A 17 17.88 -4.79 20.56
N GLU A 18 18.51 -4.59 21.73
CA GLU A 18 19.96 -4.60 21.87
C GLU A 18 20.57 -5.96 21.48
N SER A 19 19.95 -7.08 21.86
CA SER A 19 20.40 -8.42 21.45
C SER A 19 20.41 -8.55 19.93
N LEU A 20 19.32 -8.15 19.27
CA LEU A 20 19.19 -8.23 17.81
C LEU A 20 20.24 -7.39 17.07
N VAL A 21 20.60 -6.22 17.62
CA VAL A 21 21.68 -5.38 17.08
C VAL A 21 23.04 -6.05 17.29
N ASN A 22 23.30 -6.60 18.48
CA ASN A 22 24.56 -7.27 18.80
C ASN A 22 24.78 -8.55 17.97
N GLU A 23 23.69 -9.24 17.63
CA GLU A 23 23.68 -10.41 16.75
C GLU A 23 23.80 -10.04 15.26
N GLY A 24 23.73 -8.73 14.93
CA GLY A 24 23.92 -8.21 13.58
C GLY A 24 22.68 -8.24 12.69
N TYR A 25 21.49 -8.53 13.25
CA TYR A 25 20.24 -8.48 12.49
C TYR A 25 19.84 -7.06 12.09
N TYR A 26 20.24 -6.06 12.89
CA TYR A 26 19.96 -4.63 12.62
C TYR A 26 21.20 -3.78 12.85
N LEU A 27 21.32 -2.69 12.08
CA LEU A 27 22.45 -1.77 12.20
C LEU A 27 22.43 -0.96 13.51
N SER A 28 21.24 -0.71 14.07
CA SER A 28 21.04 0.02 15.32
C SER A 28 19.61 -0.16 15.83
N ALA A 29 19.35 0.22 17.09
CA ALA A 29 17.99 0.30 17.62
C ALA A 29 17.09 1.25 16.80
N SER A 30 17.65 2.33 16.25
CA SER A 30 16.91 3.24 15.37
C SER A 30 16.55 2.60 14.03
N ASP A 31 17.33 1.62 13.57
CA ASP A 31 17.04 0.86 12.36
C ASP A 31 15.86 -0.08 12.57
N PHE A 32 15.92 -0.87 13.65
CA PHE A 32 14.81 -1.70 14.11
C PHE A 32 13.51 -0.89 14.27
N VAL A 33 13.55 0.24 14.97
CA VAL A 33 12.35 1.07 15.20
C VAL A 33 11.80 1.63 13.89
N ARG A 34 12.66 2.05 12.95
CA ARG A 34 12.23 2.54 11.64
C ARG A 34 11.52 1.45 10.84
N GLU A 35 12.01 0.21 10.90
CA GLU A 35 11.39 -0.94 10.24
C GLU A 35 10.05 -1.29 10.88
N ALA A 36 10.01 -1.48 12.20
CA ALA A 36 8.78 -1.77 12.92
C ALA A 36 7.68 -0.70 12.71
N VAL A 37 8.06 0.58 12.59
CA VAL A 37 7.13 1.66 12.25
C VAL A 37 6.63 1.53 10.81
N ARG A 38 7.51 1.21 9.84
CA ARG A 38 7.09 0.96 8.45
C ARG A 38 6.13 -0.21 8.37
N ASP A 39 6.50 -1.34 8.94
CA ASP A 39 5.67 -2.55 8.95
C ASP A 39 4.31 -2.27 9.58
N LYS A 40 4.29 -1.52 10.69
CA LYS A 40 3.03 -1.19 11.35
C LYS A 40 2.17 -0.22 10.55
N LEU A 41 2.78 0.74 9.84
CA LEU A 41 2.05 1.64 8.94
C LEU A 41 1.51 0.88 7.73
N ASP A 42 2.23 -0.10 7.21
CA ASP A 42 1.76 -0.94 6.11
C ASP A 42 0.68 -1.93 6.56
N GLU A 43 0.76 -2.49 7.77
CA GLU A 43 -0.35 -3.25 8.38
C GLU A 43 -1.59 -2.39 8.64
N ILE A 44 -1.41 -1.15 9.10
CA ILE A 44 -2.49 -0.19 9.41
C ILE A 44 -2.89 0.62 8.16
N LYS A 45 -2.31 0.37 6.98
CA LYS A 45 -3.01 0.68 5.73
C LYS A 45 -4.21 -0.27 5.64
N GLU A 46 -5.20 -0.05 6.51
CA GLU A 46 -6.59 -0.11 6.14
C GLU A 46 -6.65 0.60 4.80
N ILE A 47 -6.81 -0.21 3.76
CA ILE A 47 -7.29 0.26 2.47
C ILE A 47 -8.63 0.90 2.82
N ARG A 48 -8.63 2.20 3.12
CA ARG A 48 -9.85 2.97 3.32
C ARG A 48 -10.48 3.04 1.95
N LEU A 49 -11.30 2.03 1.65
CA LEU A 49 -12.02 1.94 0.42
C LEU A 49 -12.82 3.23 0.28
N ARG A 50 -12.49 4.01 -0.75
CA ARG A 50 -13.24 5.21 -1.06
C ARG A 50 -14.56 4.77 -1.66
N GLU A 51 -15.65 5.22 -1.07
CA GLU A 51 -16.96 5.14 -1.71
C GLU A 51 -16.99 6.16 -2.86
N VAL A 52 -16.82 5.67 -4.08
CA VAL A 52 -16.90 6.46 -5.30
C VAL A 52 -17.92 5.83 -6.24
N SER A 53 -18.47 6.63 -7.15
CA SER A 53 -19.37 6.10 -8.18
C SER A 53 -18.60 5.27 -9.20
N LEU A 54 -19.29 4.35 -9.89
CA LEU A 54 -18.70 3.58 -10.98
C LEU A 54 -18.12 4.48 -12.08
N ASN A 55 -18.74 5.62 -12.37
CA ASN A 55 -18.24 6.55 -13.38
C ASN A 55 -16.94 7.23 -12.94
N ASP A 56 -16.86 7.66 -11.68
CA ASP A 56 -15.63 8.26 -11.15
C ASP A 56 -14.49 7.22 -11.10
N ALA A 57 -14.81 6.00 -10.64
CA ALA A 57 -13.87 4.88 -10.65
C ALA A 57 -13.34 4.60 -12.06
N LYS A 58 -14.20 4.58 -13.09
CA LYS A 58 -13.78 4.37 -14.48
C LYS A 58 -12.80 5.44 -14.97
N GLU A 59 -13.05 6.71 -14.67
CA GLU A 59 -12.16 7.81 -15.08
C GLU A 59 -10.80 7.74 -14.35
N GLU A 60 -10.81 7.44 -13.06
CA GLU A 60 -9.58 7.29 -12.27
C GLU A 60 -8.76 6.08 -12.73
N ILE A 61 -9.41 4.91 -12.91
CA ILE A 61 -8.77 3.68 -13.39
C ILE A 61 -8.19 3.89 -14.79
N TYR A 62 -8.93 4.56 -15.69
CA TYR A 62 -8.43 4.87 -17.02
C TYR A 62 -7.15 5.73 -16.96
N ARG A 63 -7.13 6.78 -16.13
CA ARG A 63 -5.93 7.62 -15.96
C ARG A 63 -4.76 6.87 -15.34
N TYR A 64 -5.04 5.98 -14.39
CA TYR A 64 -4.03 5.13 -13.76
C TYR A 64 -3.39 4.17 -14.78
N LEU A 65 -4.21 3.51 -15.62
CA LEU A 65 -3.73 2.58 -16.65
C LEU A 65 -2.92 3.27 -17.75
N LEU A 66 -3.15 4.56 -18.04
CA LEU A 66 -2.29 5.31 -18.96
C LEU A 66 -0.84 5.41 -18.45
N GLN A 67 -0.63 5.34 -17.14
CA GLN A 67 0.69 5.40 -16.51
C GLN A 67 1.22 4.00 -16.18
N ASN A 68 0.33 3.04 -15.94
CA ASN A 68 0.63 1.68 -15.50
C ASN A 68 -0.19 0.65 -16.31
N PRO A 69 0.12 0.46 -17.61
CA PRO A 69 -0.74 -0.31 -18.54
C PRO A 69 -0.87 -1.80 -18.17
N ASP A 70 0.15 -2.36 -17.52
CA ASP A 70 0.23 -3.79 -17.19
C ASP A 70 -0.24 -4.10 -15.75
N SER A 71 -0.86 -3.13 -15.05
CA SER A 71 -1.31 -3.35 -13.68
C SER A 71 -2.45 -4.34 -13.57
N TYR A 72 -2.34 -5.24 -12.60
CA TYR A 72 -3.41 -6.18 -12.27
C TYR A 72 -4.54 -5.48 -11.48
N PRO A 73 -5.80 -5.99 -11.55
CA PRO A 73 -6.93 -5.38 -10.85
C PRO A 73 -6.74 -5.17 -9.35
N TYR A 74 -6.03 -6.06 -8.65
CA TYR A 74 -5.73 -5.89 -7.21
C TYR A 74 -4.74 -4.75 -6.95
N GLU A 75 -3.81 -4.49 -7.86
CA GLU A 75 -2.85 -3.38 -7.75
C GLU A 75 -3.59 -2.06 -7.93
N ILE A 76 -4.48 -1.98 -8.92
CA ILE A 76 -5.35 -0.83 -9.16
C ILE A 76 -6.23 -0.57 -7.92
N ALA A 77 -6.85 -1.62 -7.36
CA ALA A 77 -7.68 -1.51 -6.16
C ALA A 77 -6.89 -0.98 -4.95
N ASN A 78 -5.67 -1.45 -4.76
CA ASN A 78 -4.81 -1.02 -3.67
C ASN A 78 -4.33 0.44 -3.86
N GLU A 79 -3.80 0.78 -5.03
CA GLU A 79 -3.23 2.09 -5.32
C GLU A 79 -4.30 3.19 -5.35
N LEU A 80 -5.48 2.89 -5.92
CA LEU A 80 -6.60 3.82 -5.95
C LEU A 80 -7.49 3.74 -4.71
N GLN A 81 -7.21 2.81 -3.78
CA GLN A 81 -8.04 2.55 -2.60
C GLN A 81 -9.51 2.32 -2.97
N LEU A 82 -9.74 1.52 -4.00
CA LEU A 82 -11.06 1.17 -4.52
C LEU A 82 -11.40 -0.27 -4.16
N GLU A 83 -12.69 -0.55 -4.04
CA GLU A 83 -13.15 -1.92 -3.80
C GLU A 83 -12.90 -2.78 -5.05
N LEU A 84 -12.39 -4.00 -4.86
CA LEU A 84 -11.92 -4.83 -5.97
C LEU A 84 -13.04 -5.20 -6.96
N SER A 85 -14.25 -5.46 -6.47
CA SER A 85 -15.40 -5.70 -7.34
C SER A 85 -15.78 -4.46 -8.16
N LEU A 86 -15.69 -3.25 -7.58
CA LEU A 86 -15.88 -1.99 -8.31
C LEU A 86 -14.83 -1.80 -9.41
N VAL A 87 -13.57 -2.15 -9.13
CA VAL A 87 -12.49 -2.13 -10.14
C VAL A 87 -12.80 -3.11 -11.29
N HIS A 88 -13.20 -4.34 -10.96
CA HIS A 88 -13.60 -5.32 -11.98
C HIS A 88 -14.75 -4.83 -12.86
N GLU A 89 -15.80 -4.26 -12.24
CA GLU A 89 -16.94 -3.71 -12.97
C GLU A 89 -16.51 -2.55 -13.90
N ALA A 90 -15.70 -1.63 -13.38
CA ALA A 90 -15.18 -0.50 -14.15
C ALA A 90 -14.34 -0.95 -15.35
N LEU A 91 -13.45 -1.94 -15.18
CA LEU A 91 -12.63 -2.50 -16.25
C LEU A 91 -13.48 -3.18 -17.34
N ILE A 92 -14.51 -3.94 -16.96
CA ILE A 92 -15.45 -4.55 -17.91
C ILE A 92 -16.15 -3.47 -18.74
N GLU A 93 -16.63 -2.41 -18.09
CA GLU A 93 -17.31 -1.31 -18.77
C GLU A 93 -16.36 -0.48 -19.65
N LEU A 94 -15.09 -0.30 -19.25
CA LEU A 94 -14.06 0.34 -20.09
C LEU A 94 -13.73 -0.52 -21.32
N ARG A 95 -13.64 -1.85 -21.18
CA ARG A 95 -13.45 -2.78 -22.31
C ARG A 95 -14.63 -2.75 -23.28
N LYS A 96 -15.87 -2.85 -22.78
CA LYS A 96 -17.10 -2.75 -23.60
C LYS A 96 -17.21 -1.43 -24.36
N ALA A 97 -16.71 -0.33 -23.77
CA ALA A 97 -16.67 0.98 -24.41
C ALA A 97 -15.54 1.13 -25.46
N GLY A 98 -14.76 0.07 -25.73
CA GLY A 98 -13.65 0.08 -26.69
C GLY A 98 -12.40 0.81 -26.20
N LYS A 99 -12.21 0.92 -24.87
CA LYS A 99 -11.07 1.64 -24.25
C LYS A 99 -9.97 0.74 -23.66
N ALA A 100 -10.03 -0.59 -23.80
CA ALA A 100 -8.92 -1.49 -23.44
C ALA A 100 -8.95 -2.74 -24.32
N GLU A 101 -7.83 -3.02 -25.00
CA GLU A 101 -7.62 -4.25 -25.78
C GLU A 101 -7.24 -5.43 -24.88
N ASP A 102 -7.65 -6.63 -25.29
CA ASP A 102 -7.33 -7.88 -24.61
C ASP A 102 -5.82 -8.15 -24.66
N VAL A 103 -5.25 -8.50 -23.51
CA VAL A 103 -3.99 -9.23 -23.48
C VAL A 103 -4.35 -10.64 -23.03
N GLU A 104 -4.22 -11.58 -23.98
CA GLU A 104 -4.30 -13.03 -23.74
C GLU A 104 -3.27 -13.51 -22.72
#